data_AF-A0A3P1SKH4-F1
#
_entry.id   AF-A0A3P1SKH4-F1
#
_cell.length_a   1.000
_cell.length_b   1.000
_cell.length_c   1.000
_cell.angle_alpha   90.00
_cell.angle_beta   90.00
_cell.angle_gamma   90.00
#
_symmetry.space_group_name_H-M   'P 1'
#
loop_
_entity.id
_entity.type
_entity.pdbx_description
1 polymer ?
#
loop_
_entity_poly.entity_id
_entity_poly.type
_entity_poly.pdbx_seq_one_letter_code
_entity_poly.pdbx_strand_id
1 'polypeptide(L)' 'MNKCNFLYRVFDLYYDGFRNMRLGKTLWLIIGIKLFVIFVILKIFFFPNFISQHSEKGKESSFVATEILNR' A
#
# COMPACT_ATOMS: atom_id res chain seq x y z
N MET A 1 21.89 -32.70 0.89
CA MET A 1 21.42 -31.85 -0.23
C MET A 1 19.94 -32.15 -0.51
N ASN A 2 19.15 -31.14 -0.90
CA ASN A 2 17.80 -31.24 -1.50
C ASN A 2 16.55 -31.12 -0.59
N LYS A 3 16.53 -30.26 0.43
CA LYS A 3 15.24 -29.71 0.95
C LYS A 3 14.73 -28.52 0.11
N CYS A 4 15.61 -27.84 -0.62
CA CYS A 4 15.26 -26.72 -1.50
C CYS A 4 14.31 -27.13 -2.63
N ASN A 5 14.42 -28.33 -3.18
CA ASN A 5 13.61 -28.76 -4.33
C ASN A 5 12.14 -28.98 -3.99
N PHE A 6 11.80 -29.41 -2.77
CA PHE A 6 10.40 -29.62 -2.39
C PHE A 6 9.65 -28.29 -2.22
N LEU A 7 10.25 -27.35 -1.47
CA LEU A 7 9.68 -26.01 -1.31
C LEU A 7 9.62 -25.27 -2.65
N TYR A 8 10.65 -25.40 -3.49
CA TYR A 8 10.67 -24.79 -4.82
C TYR A 8 9.58 -25.38 -5.71
N ARG A 9 9.34 -26.70 -5.68
CA ARG A 9 8.30 -27.36 -6.46
C ARG A 9 6.89 -27.01 -5.98
N VAL A 10 6.69 -26.84 -4.67
CA VAL A 10 5.42 -26.36 -4.10
C VAL A 10 5.17 -24.90 -4.49
N PHE A 11 6.21 -24.07 -4.44
CA PHE A 11 6.12 -22.67 -4.89
C PHE A 11 5.84 -22.57 -6.39
N ASP A 12 6.51 -23.39 -7.21
CA ASP A 12 6.31 -23.44 -8.66
C ASP A 12 4.90 -23.89 -9.02
N LEU A 13 4.36 -24.93 -8.35
CA LEU A 13 2.98 -25.37 -8.55
C LEU A 13 1.95 -24.32 -8.14
N TYR A 14 2.19 -23.60 -7.03
CA TYR A 14 1.33 -22.50 -6.60
C TYR A 14 1.41 -21.30 -7.56
N TYR A 15 2.62 -20.94 -7.98
CA TYR A 15 2.87 -19.85 -8.91
C TYR A 15 2.28 -20.15 -10.30
N ASP A 16 2.48 -21.36 -10.81
CA ASP A 16 1.96 -21.83 -12.09
C ASP A 16 0.42 -21.92 -12.06
N GLY A 17 -0.15 -22.50 -11.00
CA GLY A 17 -1.61 -22.53 -10.79
C GLY A 17 -2.21 -21.13 -10.70
N PHE A 18 -1.58 -20.23 -9.93
CA PHE A 18 -2.01 -18.84 -9.81
C PHE A 18 -1.92 -18.07 -11.13
N ARG A 19 -0.88 -18.32 -11.93
CA ARG A 19 -0.66 -17.68 -13.23
C ARG A 19 -1.61 -18.20 -14.31
N ASN A 20 -1.98 -19.48 -14.27
CA ASN A 20 -2.87 -20.10 -15.25
C ASN A 20 -4.36 -19.81 -14.94
N MET A 21 -4.68 -19.37 -13.72
CA MET A 21 -6.03 -19.00 -13.32
C MET A 21 -6.40 -17.57 -13.72
N ARG A 22 -7.44 -17.43 -14.55
CA ARG A 22 -8.06 -16.12 -14.88
C ARG A 22 -8.67 -15.44 -13.65
N LEU A 23 -9.29 -16.23 -12.76
CA LEU A 23 -9.92 -15.73 -11.54
C LEU A 23 -8.90 -15.16 -10.54
N GLY A 24 -7.75 -15.84 -10.34
CA GLY A 24 -6.70 -15.40 -9.42
C GLY A 24 -6.10 -14.05 -9.81
N LYS A 25 -5.83 -13.85 -11.10
CA LYS A 25 -5.37 -12.56 -11.64
C LYS A 25 -6.39 -11.44 -11.42
N THR A 26 -7.67 -11.71 -11.68
CA THR A 26 -8.74 -10.73 -11.44
C THR A 26 -8.85 -10.38 -9.97
N LEU A 27 -8.80 -11.37 -9.06
CA LEU A 27 -8.87 -11.15 -7.63
C LEU A 27 -7.69 -10.34 -7.11
N TRP A 28 -6.48 -10.67 -7.57
CA TRP A 28 -5.27 -9.94 -7.20
C TRP A 28 -5.28 -8.50 -7.71
N LEU A 29 -5.77 -8.29 -8.93
CA LEU A 29 -5.99 -6.95 -9.49
C LEU A 29 -7.02 -6.17 -8.66
N ILE A 30 -8.12 -6.80 -8.23
CA ILE A 30 -9.10 -6.17 -7.32
C ILE A 30 -8.45 -5.77 -5.98
N ILE A 31 -7.63 -6.64 -5.39
CA ILE A 31 -6.93 -6.35 -4.13
C ILE A 31 -5.96 -5.17 -4.33
N GLY A 32 -5.18 -5.18 -5.40
CA GLY A 32 -4.26 -4.10 -5.74
C GLY A 32 -4.97 -2.76 -5.95
N ILE A 33 -6.08 -2.77 -6.70
CA ILE A 33 -6.93 -1.58 -6.89
C ILE A 33 -7.49 -1.11 -5.56
N LYS A 34 -8.04 -2.00 -4.74
CA LYS A 34 -8.64 -1.63 -3.46
C LYS A 34 -7.62 -1.00 -2.50
N LEU A 35 -6.42 -1.56 -2.43
CA LEU A 35 -5.30 -0.99 -1.67
C LEU A 35 -4.90 0.39 -2.21
N PHE A 36 -4.79 0.53 -3.53
CA PHE A 36 -4.48 1.81 -4.16
C PHE A 36 -5.57 2.86 -3.89
N VAL A 37 -6.84 2.48 -4.00
CA VAL A 37 -7.99 3.36 -3.74
C VAL A 37 -8.00 3.82 -2.28
N ILE A 38 -7.80 2.92 -1.31
CA ILE A 38 -7.71 3.30 0.11
C ILE A 38 -6.52 4.23 0.35
N PHE A 39 -5.37 3.94 -0.26
CA PHE A 39 -4.18 4.79 -0.14
C PHE A 39 -4.39 6.17 -0.76
N VAL A 40 -5.05 6.25 -1.93
CA VAL A 40 -5.33 7.50 -2.62
C VAL A 40 -6.42 8.29 -1.91
N ILE A 41 -7.51 7.66 -1.45
CA ILE A 41 -8.55 8.32 -0.66
C ILE A 41 -7.96 8.84 0.64
N LEU A 42 -7.23 8.01 1.38
CA LEU A 42 -6.54 8.46 2.59
C LEU A 42 -5.56 9.58 2.23
N LYS A 43 -4.75 9.47 1.18
CA LYS A 43 -3.82 10.54 0.80
C LYS A 43 -4.55 11.85 0.43
N ILE A 44 -5.58 11.79 -0.40
CA ILE A 44 -6.28 12.97 -0.92
C ILE A 44 -7.34 13.50 0.04
N PHE A 45 -7.75 12.75 1.06
CA PHE A 45 -8.68 13.24 2.08
C PHE A 45 -7.93 13.63 3.35
N PHE A 46 -6.98 12.81 3.77
CA PHE A 46 -6.18 12.98 4.99
C PHE A 46 -5.02 13.95 4.84
N PHE A 47 -4.53 14.28 3.63
CA PHE A 47 -3.52 15.35 3.50
C PHE A 47 -4.15 16.73 3.26
N PRO A 48 -5.01 16.97 2.26
CA PRO A 48 -5.48 18.32 2.02
C PRO A 48 -6.47 18.79 3.10
N ASN A 49 -7.34 17.96 3.71
CA ASN A 49 -8.21 18.48 4.79
C ASN A 49 -7.48 18.58 6.13
N PHE A 50 -6.56 17.68 6.44
CA PHE A 50 -5.79 17.75 7.69
C PHE A 50 -4.86 18.95 7.70
N ILE A 51 -4.34 19.34 6.53
CA ILE A 51 -3.42 20.45 6.43
C ILE A 51 -4.11 21.77 6.01
N SER A 52 -5.13 21.79 5.15
CA SER A 52 -5.89 23.02 4.84
C SER A 52 -6.79 23.52 5.97
N GLN A 53 -7.24 22.64 6.88
CA GLN A 53 -8.07 23.05 8.02
C GLN A 53 -7.22 23.57 9.20
N HIS A 54 -5.91 23.29 9.21
CA HIS A 54 -4.96 23.76 10.24
C HIS A 54 -3.87 24.69 9.70
N SER A 55 -3.77 24.90 8.40
CA SER A 55 -2.82 25.82 7.78
C SER A 55 -3.55 26.84 6.93
N GLU A 56 -3.55 28.07 7.42
CA GLU A 56 -3.48 29.23 6.55
C GLU A 56 -2.35 29.00 5.52
N LYS A 57 -2.63 29.34 4.25
CA LYS A 57 -1.79 29.08 3.07
C LYS A 57 -0.28 29.14 3.37
N GLY A 58 0.41 27.99 3.34
CA GLY A 58 1.86 27.92 3.17
C GLY A 58 2.76 27.73 4.40
N LYS A 59 2.29 27.26 5.56
CA LYS A 59 3.14 26.99 6.76
C LYS A 59 2.96 25.61 7.39
N GLU A 60 2.52 24.66 6.59
CA GLU A 60 2.19 23.28 6.93
C GLU A 60 3.36 22.50 7.55
N SER A 61 4.58 22.73 7.07
CA SER A 61 5.80 22.06 7.53
C SER A 61 6.33 22.61 8.86
N SER A 62 6.02 23.87 9.20
CA SER A 62 6.58 24.54 10.37
C SER A 62 5.90 24.11 11.68
N PHE A 63 4.63 23.71 11.63
CA PHE A 63 3.88 23.27 12.81
C PHE A 63 4.25 21.85 13.23
N VAL A 64 4.38 20.92 12.26
CA VAL A 64 4.83 19.55 12.53
C VAL A 64 6.28 19.51 13.03
N ALA A 65 7.15 20.36 12.49
CA ALA A 65 8.51 20.49 12.99
C ALA A 65 8.54 21.02 14.44
N THR A 66 7.65 21.95 14.80
CA THR A 66 7.60 22.53 16.15
C THR A 66 7.07 21.52 17.18
N GLU A 67 6.08 20.70 16.82
CA GLU A 67 5.52 19.68 17.73
C GLU A 67 6.46 18.51 17.97
N ILE A 68 7.28 18.13 16.97
CA ILE A 68 8.32 17.10 17.12
C ILE A 68 9.56 17.64 17.85
N LEU A 69 9.88 18.93 17.71
CA LEU A 69 10.98 19.57 18.43
C LEU A 69 10.65 19.92 19.89
N ASN A 70 9.36 20.02 20.25
CA ASN A 70 8.89 20.33 21.60
C ASN A 70 8.43 19.08 22.36
N ARG A 71 9.09 17.94 22.11
CA ARG A 71 8.98 16.71 22.87
C ARG A 71 10.39 16.19 23.19
#